data_AF-A0A2W6ZW03-F1
#
_entry.id   AF-A0A2W6ZW03-F1
#
_cell.length_a   1.000
_cell.length_b   1.000
_cell.length_c   1.000
_cell.angle_alpha   90.00
_cell.angle_beta   90.00
_cell.angle_gamma   90.00
#
_symmetry.space_group_name_H-M   'P 1'
#
loop_
_entity.id
_entity.type
_entity.pdbx_description
1 polymer ?
#
loop_
_entity_poly.entity_id
_entity_poly.type
_entity_poly.pdbx_seq_one_letter_code
_entity_poly.pdbx_strand_id
1 'polypeptide(L)'
;MIQPQSPVRSQFAALRLRLLLSSLGITALTLGVGAIAVYQVVARNLYGQLDQALFNLADAAVHSLPTADLAAPSDDLKVEDGANDSDDDVSFDTPTYRDEEASDPEDAAQPAETAVQPPLEGDSDGDLDLRWQDLRQEDQAIEWFNGARQPLRQVGNIPPQLPFSDNVRPQQSEGLRLLTVPVYDANALQGYVRVSSSTTPIDSELRRLRLGLGWGGLVALGVCGLSSWGLMRLAMIPIENSFERLRQFTADASHELRSPLTAVKTSVAVMQSHPERFQATDLKKMGLIASATEQMTHLVTDLLLLARLDDSRPTKDQATAIPIDDLLEDLASLYQLHTASHDLSFGVDLAAQGTVRGDSSQLKRLFANLLDNAVKYTPAQGTVALRSQIQEASVVVWVEDSGIGIAPAHLPHLYDRFWQADPARSHRSGSGLGLAIAQRIVQTHQGSISIASQLSKGTVVQVKLPLA
;
A
#
# COMPACT_ATOMS: atom_id res chain seq x y z
N MET A 1 25.72 2.55 21.44
CA MET A 1 26.14 3.59 20.46
C MET A 1 25.06 3.71 19.41
N ILE A 2 24.18 4.69 19.54
CA ILE A 2 23.11 4.97 18.57
C ILE A 2 23.72 5.92 17.54
N GLN A 3 23.94 5.46 16.30
CA GLN A 3 24.37 6.33 15.22
C GLN A 3 23.35 7.47 15.04
N PRO A 4 23.79 8.73 14.89
CA PRO A 4 22.88 9.84 14.65
C PRO A 4 22.12 9.57 13.35
N GLN A 5 20.78 9.52 13.44
CA GLN A 5 19.94 9.33 12.26
C GLN A 5 20.17 10.48 11.28
N SER A 6 20.40 10.16 10.01
CA SER A 6 20.54 11.17 8.96
C SER A 6 19.29 12.06 8.94
N PRO A 7 19.41 13.39 8.73
CA PRO A 7 18.27 14.31 8.67
C PRO A 7 17.27 13.99 7.53
N VAL A 8 17.63 13.08 6.63
CA VAL A 8 16.78 12.57 5.56
C VAL A 8 15.79 11.53 6.09
N ARG A 9 16.25 10.59 6.92
CA ARG A 9 15.39 9.55 7.51
C ARG A 9 14.26 10.14 8.36
N SER A 10 14.51 11.25 9.05
CA SER A 10 13.48 11.93 9.84
C SER A 10 12.41 12.61 8.97
N GLN A 11 12.79 13.19 7.84
CA GLN A 11 11.85 13.79 6.88
C GLN A 11 10.97 12.72 6.22
N PHE A 12 11.56 11.60 5.80
CA PHE A 12 10.80 10.49 5.23
C PHE A 12 9.90 9.80 6.26
N ALA A 13 10.33 9.69 7.52
CA ALA A 13 9.48 9.18 8.60
C ALA A 13 8.25 10.09 8.85
N ALA A 14 8.44 11.41 8.87
CA ALA A 14 7.35 12.37 9.01
C ALA A 14 6.38 12.33 7.80
N LEU A 15 6.91 12.18 6.59
CA LEU A 15 6.11 12.04 5.37
C LEU A 15 5.28 10.75 5.39
N ARG A 16 5.88 9.61 5.78
CA ARG A 16 5.17 8.31 5.92
C ARG A 16 4.02 8.42 6.91
N LEU A 17 4.24 9.06 8.06
CA LEU A 17 3.19 9.22 9.07
C LEU A 17 2.03 10.08 8.54
N ARG A 18 2.32 11.20 7.86
CA ARG A 18 1.28 12.07 7.28
C ARG A 18 0.45 11.36 6.22
N LEU A 19 1.09 10.61 5.32
CA LEU A 19 0.39 9.87 4.27
C LEU A 19 -0.43 8.70 4.83
N LEU A 20 0.06 8.03 5.88
CA LEU A 20 -0.71 6.98 6.56
C LEU A 20 -1.94 7.57 7.24
N LEU A 21 -1.79 8.65 8.00
CA LEU A 21 -2.90 9.33 8.66
C LEU A 21 -3.95 9.83 7.66
N SER A 22 -3.53 10.40 6.52
CA SER A 22 -4.48 10.84 5.50
C SER A 22 -5.23 9.67 4.85
N SER A 23 -4.52 8.58 4.51
CA SER A 23 -5.17 7.38 3.93
C SER A 23 -6.16 6.72 4.91
N LEU A 24 -5.81 6.69 6.20
CA LEU A 24 -6.66 6.12 7.25
C LEU A 24 -7.87 7.03 7.53
N GLY A 25 -7.68 8.35 7.46
CA GLY A 25 -8.78 9.32 7.54
C GLY A 25 -9.78 9.19 6.38
N ILE A 26 -9.29 9.07 5.14
CA ILE A 26 -10.15 8.90 3.95
C ILE A 26 -10.92 7.57 4.01
N THR A 27 -10.25 6.49 4.40
CA THR A 27 -10.91 5.17 4.54
C THR A 27 -11.96 5.17 5.66
N ALA A 28 -11.68 5.83 6.80
CA ALA A 28 -12.66 5.97 7.87
C ALA A 28 -13.90 6.77 7.43
N LEU A 29 -13.68 7.87 6.70
CA LEU A 29 -14.76 8.70 6.18
C LEU A 29 -15.64 7.93 5.17
N THR A 30 -15.02 7.23 4.22
CA THR A 30 -15.75 6.46 3.20
C THR A 30 -16.54 5.29 3.81
N LEU A 31 -15.95 4.53 4.73
CA LEU A 31 -16.64 3.45 5.45
C LEU A 31 -17.78 4.00 6.32
N GLY A 32 -17.56 5.13 7.01
CA GLY A 32 -18.58 5.77 7.83
C GLY A 32 -19.79 6.23 7.03
N VAL A 33 -19.56 6.93 5.90
CA VAL A 33 -20.66 7.37 5.00
C VAL A 33 -21.41 6.16 4.44
N GLY A 34 -20.68 5.12 4.00
CA GLY A 34 -21.29 3.89 3.49
C GLY A 34 -22.16 3.18 4.54
N ALA A 35 -21.67 3.05 5.77
CA ALA A 35 -22.40 2.43 6.87
C ALA A 35 -23.70 3.19 7.20
N ILE A 36 -23.65 4.54 7.22
CA ILE A 36 -24.84 5.37 7.45
C ILE A 36 -25.86 5.18 6.33
N ALA A 37 -25.42 5.16 5.07
CA ALA A 37 -26.31 4.96 3.93
C ALA A 37 -27.02 3.59 3.99
N VAL A 38 -26.26 2.52 4.25
CA VAL A 38 -26.81 1.15 4.39
C VAL A 38 -27.84 1.11 5.53
N TYR A 39 -27.51 1.69 6.69
CA TYR A 39 -28.42 1.75 7.83
C TYR A 39 -29.73 2.47 7.48
N GLN A 40 -29.66 3.62 6.81
CA GLN A 40 -30.85 4.39 6.42
C GLN A 40 -31.75 3.63 5.44
N VAL A 41 -31.16 2.94 4.47
CA VAL A 41 -31.92 2.13 3.49
C VAL A 41 -32.64 0.97 4.17
N VAL A 42 -31.95 0.22 5.02
CA VAL A 42 -32.55 -0.93 5.73
C VAL A 42 -33.63 -0.46 6.70
N ALA A 43 -33.37 0.59 7.48
CA ALA A 43 -34.35 1.15 8.40
C ALA A 43 -35.61 1.62 7.65
N ARG A 44 -35.46 2.36 6.54
CA ARG A 44 -36.60 2.82 5.75
C ARG A 44 -37.41 1.65 5.18
N ASN A 45 -36.76 0.57 4.79
CA ASN A 45 -37.44 -0.62 4.28
C ASN A 45 -38.24 -1.33 5.38
N LEU A 46 -37.62 -1.60 6.55
CA LEU A 46 -38.29 -2.30 7.65
C LEU A 46 -39.48 -1.51 8.21
N TYR A 47 -39.31 -0.21 8.41
CA TYR A 47 -40.41 0.66 8.85
C TYR A 47 -41.50 0.79 7.77
N GLY A 48 -41.14 0.78 6.48
CA GLY A 48 -42.11 0.78 5.38
C GLY A 48 -42.95 -0.51 5.32
N GLN A 49 -42.33 -1.67 5.56
CA GLN A 49 -43.04 -2.95 5.67
C GLN A 49 -44.00 -2.96 6.87
N LEU A 50 -43.57 -2.42 8.01
CA LEU A 50 -44.43 -2.29 9.19
C LEU A 50 -45.62 -1.37 8.91
N ASP A 51 -45.38 -0.22 8.27
CA ASP A 51 -46.43 0.71 7.88
C ASP A 51 -47.47 0.03 6.96
N GLN A 52 -47.03 -0.78 6.00
CA GLN A 52 -47.93 -1.51 5.10
C GLN A 52 -48.71 -2.63 5.83
N ALA A 53 -48.07 -3.33 6.76
CA ALA A 53 -48.76 -4.30 7.62
C ALA A 53 -49.84 -3.64 8.47
N LEU A 54 -49.57 -2.46 9.04
CA LEU A 54 -50.57 -1.68 9.79
C LEU A 54 -51.75 -1.24 8.92
N PHE A 55 -51.51 -0.80 7.68
CA PHE A 55 -52.58 -0.45 6.75
C PHE A 55 -53.47 -1.65 6.42
N ASN A 56 -52.89 -2.81 6.10
CA ASN A 56 -53.65 -4.02 5.79
C ASN A 56 -54.48 -4.49 6.99
N LEU A 57 -53.90 -4.40 8.19
CA LEU A 57 -54.58 -4.78 9.43
C LEU A 57 -55.72 -3.80 9.76
N ALA A 58 -55.51 -2.50 9.55
CA ALA A 58 -56.56 -1.50 9.71
C ALA A 58 -57.71 -1.74 8.72
N ASP A 59 -57.40 -2.01 7.46
CA ASP A 59 -58.40 -2.29 6.43
C ASP A 59 -59.23 -3.55 6.75
N ALA A 60 -58.57 -4.64 7.16
CA ALA A 60 -59.25 -5.84 7.61
C ALA A 60 -60.12 -5.59 8.86
N ALA A 61 -59.61 -4.83 9.83
CA ALA A 61 -60.34 -4.49 11.05
C ALA A 61 -61.60 -3.64 10.78
N VAL A 62 -61.57 -2.76 9.77
CA VAL A 62 -62.73 -1.97 9.34
C VAL A 62 -63.83 -2.85 8.76
N HIS A 63 -63.49 -3.86 7.96
CA HIS A 63 -64.46 -4.75 7.32
C HIS A 63 -64.99 -5.86 8.25
N SER A 64 -64.32 -6.10 9.38
CA SER A 64 -64.63 -7.20 10.30
C SER A 64 -65.75 -6.95 11.32
N LEU A 65 -66.26 -5.72 11.45
CA LEU A 65 -67.37 -5.37 12.36
C LEU A 65 -68.65 -5.02 11.59
N PRO A 66 -69.82 -5.52 12.01
CA PRO A 66 -71.08 -5.01 11.49
C PRO A 66 -71.23 -3.53 11.85
N THR A 67 -71.38 -2.67 10.84
CA THR A 67 -71.48 -1.20 10.97
C THR A 67 -72.58 -0.72 11.93
N ALA A 68 -73.53 -1.59 12.29
CA ALA A 68 -74.59 -1.32 13.26
C ALA A 68 -74.08 -1.08 14.70
N ASP A 69 -72.95 -1.69 15.10
CA ASP A 69 -72.41 -1.55 16.47
C ASP A 69 -71.60 -0.27 16.70
N LEU A 70 -71.10 0.35 15.62
CA LEU A 70 -70.35 1.63 15.70
C LEU A 70 -71.28 2.85 15.82
N ALA A 71 -72.57 2.69 15.47
CA ALA A 71 -73.58 3.75 15.45
C ALA A 71 -74.45 3.83 16.73
N ALA A 72 -74.29 2.90 17.68
CA ALA A 72 -75.15 2.81 18.85
C ALA A 72 -74.86 3.93 19.89
N PRO A 73 -75.88 4.58 20.48
CA PRO A 73 -75.70 5.47 21.63
C PRO A 73 -75.13 4.69 22.82
N SER A 74 -74.35 5.37 23.64
CA SER A 74 -73.51 4.85 24.73
C SER A 74 -74.22 4.18 25.93
N ASP A 75 -75.44 3.66 25.78
CA ASP A 75 -76.25 3.23 26.93
C ASP A 75 -76.50 1.71 27.04
N ASP A 76 -76.08 0.88 26.08
CA ASP A 76 -76.31 -0.58 26.18
C ASP A 76 -75.07 -1.41 25.81
N LEU A 77 -74.07 -1.45 26.69
CA LEU A 77 -73.03 -2.50 26.63
C LEU A 77 -72.67 -2.97 28.04
N LYS A 78 -73.11 -4.18 28.38
CA LYS A 78 -72.63 -4.97 29.51
C LYS A 78 -71.19 -5.40 29.24
N VAL A 79 -70.32 -5.13 30.21
CA VAL A 79 -69.04 -5.80 30.37
C VAL A 79 -69.32 -7.27 30.68
N GLU A 80 -68.99 -8.19 29.78
CA GLU A 80 -68.83 -9.59 30.16
C GLU A 80 -67.50 -9.73 30.92
N ASP A 81 -67.59 -9.53 32.24
CA ASP A 81 -66.56 -9.96 33.17
C ASP A 81 -66.55 -11.49 33.20
N GLY A 82 -65.47 -12.10 32.72
CA GLY A 82 -65.13 -13.49 33.02
C GLY A 82 -64.82 -13.60 34.52
N ALA A 83 -65.88 -13.79 35.32
CA ALA A 83 -65.82 -13.92 36.75
C ALA A 83 -65.04 -15.18 37.16
N ASN A 84 -64.00 -14.91 37.93
CA ASN A 84 -63.28 -15.81 38.81
C ASN A 84 -64.25 -16.36 39.87
N ASP A 85 -64.34 -17.69 40.02
CA ASP A 85 -64.95 -18.31 41.20
C ASP A 85 -63.93 -19.25 41.82
N SER A 86 -63.44 -18.84 42.97
CA SER A 86 -62.57 -19.58 43.88
C SER A 86 -63.34 -19.76 45.17
N ASP A 87 -63.54 -21.02 45.58
CA ASP A 87 -63.27 -21.54 46.93
C ASP A 87 -63.91 -22.92 47.06
N ASP A 88 -63.10 -23.95 47.33
CA ASP A 88 -63.17 -24.65 48.61
C ASP A 88 -62.12 -25.78 48.74
N ASP A 89 -61.48 -25.74 49.91
CA ASP A 89 -60.94 -26.81 50.74
C ASP A 89 -59.73 -27.69 50.34
N VAL A 90 -58.63 -27.40 51.06
CA VAL A 90 -57.88 -28.31 51.96
C VAL A 90 -57.26 -29.59 51.36
N SER A 91 -55.92 -29.62 51.33
CA SER A 91 -55.11 -30.55 52.16
C SER A 91 -53.63 -30.49 51.77
N PHE A 92 -52.78 -30.43 52.79
CA PHE A 92 -51.36 -30.73 52.75
C PHE A 92 -51.08 -32.12 52.15
N ASP A 93 -50.02 -32.24 51.35
CA ASP A 93 -48.84 -33.04 51.73
C ASP A 93 -47.67 -32.81 50.76
N THR A 94 -46.51 -32.47 51.32
CA THR A 94 -45.20 -32.72 50.72
C THR A 94 -44.79 -34.13 51.15
N PRO A 95 -44.01 -34.92 50.37
CA PRO A 95 -42.56 -34.72 50.45
C PRO A 95 -41.73 -35.17 49.20
N THR A 96 -40.67 -34.39 48.94
CA THR A 96 -39.25 -34.73 48.67
C THR A 96 -38.78 -35.99 47.92
N TYR A 97 -37.59 -35.81 47.29
CA TYR A 97 -36.54 -36.77 46.88
C TYR A 97 -36.79 -37.49 45.54
N ARG A 98 -35.84 -37.72 44.62
CA ARG A 98 -34.37 -37.81 44.69
C ARG A 98 -33.78 -37.78 43.27
N ASP A 99 -32.50 -37.41 43.19
CA ASP A 99 -31.57 -37.54 42.06
C ASP A 99 -31.46 -38.96 41.47
N GLU A 100 -31.11 -39.05 40.18
CA GLU A 100 -30.06 -39.90 39.57
C GLU A 100 -30.12 -39.75 38.04
N GLU A 101 -29.17 -39.08 37.40
CA GLU A 101 -27.91 -39.58 36.84
C GLU A 101 -28.02 -40.40 35.54
N ALA A 102 -27.53 -39.77 34.46
CA ALA A 102 -26.72 -40.28 33.35
C ALA A 102 -27.05 -41.62 32.66
N SER A 103 -27.31 -41.55 31.35
CA SER A 103 -26.62 -42.39 30.33
C SER A 103 -27.14 -42.11 28.91
N ASP A 104 -26.27 -41.59 28.04
CA ASP A 104 -26.21 -41.93 26.59
C ASP A 104 -25.49 -43.30 26.46
N PRO A 105 -25.66 -44.13 25.39
CA PRO A 105 -25.50 -43.71 23.99
C PRO A 105 -26.32 -44.47 22.90
N GLU A 106 -26.20 -43.98 21.66
CA GLU A 106 -26.26 -44.66 20.34
C GLU A 106 -27.43 -45.63 20.00
N ASP A 107 -28.26 -45.31 19.00
CA ASP A 107 -28.07 -45.71 17.57
C ASP A 107 -29.38 -45.54 16.73
N ALA A 108 -29.18 -45.19 15.45
CA ALA A 108 -30.03 -45.27 14.26
C ALA A 108 -31.59 -45.25 14.32
N ALA A 109 -32.20 -44.27 13.61
CA ALA A 109 -33.12 -44.49 12.47
C ALA A 109 -33.82 -43.19 11.99
N GLN A 110 -33.85 -42.97 10.67
CA GLN A 110 -34.69 -41.96 9.99
C GLN A 110 -36.19 -42.37 10.02
N PRO A 111 -37.13 -41.42 9.92
CA PRO A 111 -37.73 -41.07 8.60
C PRO A 111 -37.88 -39.54 8.42
N ALA A 112 -37.63 -38.97 7.24
CA ALA A 112 -38.60 -38.76 6.16
C ALA A 112 -39.94 -38.17 6.63
N GLU A 113 -40.14 -36.85 6.47
CA GLU A 113 -41.23 -36.28 5.65
C GLU A 113 -41.15 -34.75 5.61
N THR A 114 -40.97 -34.24 4.40
CA THR A 114 -41.14 -32.85 4.03
C THR A 114 -42.63 -32.52 4.15
N ALA A 115 -43.01 -31.74 5.18
CA ALA A 115 -44.33 -31.14 5.25
C ALA A 115 -44.44 -30.08 4.15
N VAL A 116 -44.90 -30.51 2.98
CA VAL A 116 -45.41 -29.66 1.92
C VAL A 116 -46.65 -28.97 2.48
N GLN A 117 -46.56 -27.67 2.75
CA GLN A 117 -47.75 -26.85 2.96
C GLN A 117 -48.59 -26.92 1.66
N PRO A 118 -49.90 -27.21 1.73
CA PRO A 118 -50.74 -27.15 0.54
C PRO A 118 -50.80 -25.71 0.01
N PRO A 119 -51.00 -25.50 -1.30
CA PRO A 119 -51.18 -24.16 -1.84
C PRO A 119 -52.43 -23.55 -1.23
N LEU A 120 -52.35 -22.27 -0.86
CA LEU A 120 -53.52 -21.47 -0.52
C LEU A 120 -54.43 -21.44 -1.76
N GLU A 121 -55.53 -22.19 -1.74
CA GLU A 121 -56.63 -22.01 -2.68
C GLU A 121 -57.22 -20.62 -2.43
N GLY A 122 -57.09 -19.74 -3.41
CA GLY A 122 -57.82 -18.48 -3.43
C GLY A 122 -59.25 -18.76 -3.87
N ASP A 123 -60.22 -18.47 -3.02
CA ASP A 123 -61.63 -18.44 -3.40
C ASP A 123 -61.99 -17.06 -3.97
N SER A 124 -62.93 -17.05 -4.90
CA SER A 124 -63.17 -15.94 -5.83
C SER A 124 -64.24 -14.97 -5.34
N ASP A 125 -64.01 -14.29 -4.22
CA ASP A 125 -64.83 -13.14 -3.76
C ASP A 125 -64.00 -11.88 -3.41
N GLY A 126 -62.68 -12.00 -3.24
CA GLY A 126 -61.83 -10.84 -2.99
C GLY A 126 -61.77 -10.40 -1.53
N ASP A 127 -62.25 -11.25 -0.63
CA ASP A 127 -62.28 -11.02 0.81
C ASP A 127 -61.19 -11.90 1.43
N LEU A 128 -60.13 -11.28 1.98
CA LEU A 128 -59.17 -12.02 2.80
C LEU A 128 -59.83 -12.31 4.15
N ASP A 129 -60.48 -13.48 4.26
CA ASP A 129 -60.92 -14.06 5.53
C ASP A 129 -59.69 -14.40 6.40
N LEU A 130 -59.09 -13.37 7.01
CA LEU A 130 -58.18 -13.55 8.12
C LEU A 130 -58.97 -14.19 9.25
N ARG A 131 -58.78 -15.49 9.46
CA ARG A 131 -59.32 -16.17 10.63
C ARG A 131 -58.86 -15.40 11.86
N TRP A 132 -59.78 -14.95 12.71
CA TRP A 132 -59.55 -14.17 13.94
C TRP A 132 -58.45 -14.69 14.88
N GLN A 133 -57.96 -15.91 14.68
CA GLN A 133 -56.83 -16.50 15.38
C GLN A 133 -55.46 -15.92 14.98
N ASP A 134 -55.31 -15.36 13.77
CA ASP A 134 -54.04 -14.75 13.30
C ASP A 134 -53.84 -13.31 13.78
N LEU A 135 -54.91 -12.63 14.22
CA LEU A 135 -54.87 -11.29 14.84
C LEU A 135 -54.36 -11.31 16.29
N ARG A 136 -54.00 -12.49 16.81
CA ARG A 136 -53.47 -12.72 18.16
C ARG A 136 -51.94 -12.82 18.17
N GLN A 137 -51.24 -12.07 17.30
CA GLN A 137 -49.79 -11.90 17.45
C GLN A 137 -49.52 -11.09 18.73
N GLU A 138 -48.60 -11.56 19.58
CA GLU A 138 -48.30 -11.00 20.91
C GLU A 138 -47.91 -9.51 20.89
N ASP A 139 -47.51 -8.99 19.72
CA ASP A 139 -46.94 -7.65 19.50
C ASP A 139 -47.87 -6.65 18.79
N GLN A 140 -49.18 -6.95 18.67
CA GLN A 140 -50.16 -6.08 17.99
C GLN A 140 -51.40 -5.81 18.85
N ALA A 141 -52.04 -4.67 18.63
CA ALA A 141 -53.34 -4.35 19.21
C ALA A 141 -54.20 -3.50 18.27
N ILE A 142 -55.51 -3.79 18.29
CA ILE A 142 -56.56 -3.10 17.55
C ILE A 142 -57.53 -2.50 18.56
N GLU A 143 -57.86 -1.22 18.38
CA GLU A 143 -58.81 -0.51 19.21
C GLU A 143 -59.85 0.18 18.32
N TRP A 144 -61.12 0.01 18.66
CA TRP A 144 -62.23 0.67 18.00
C TRP A 144 -62.74 1.82 18.85
N PHE A 145 -63.05 2.95 18.22
CA PHE A 145 -63.58 4.15 18.86
C PHE A 145 -64.89 4.58 18.21
N ASN A 146 -65.82 5.09 19.00
CA ASN A 146 -67.04 5.70 18.47
C ASN A 146 -66.76 7.07 17.83
N GLY A 147 -67.77 7.68 17.18
CA GLY A 147 -67.67 9.04 16.61
C GLY A 147 -67.30 10.14 17.62
N ALA A 148 -67.48 9.89 18.93
CA ALA A 148 -67.06 10.77 20.03
C ALA A 148 -65.64 10.48 20.56
N ARG A 149 -64.86 9.61 19.89
CA ARG A 149 -63.49 9.21 20.21
C ARG A 149 -63.32 8.45 21.54
N GLN A 150 -64.37 7.79 22.02
CA GLN A 150 -64.31 6.91 23.19
C GLN A 150 -64.06 5.46 22.75
N PRO A 151 -63.21 4.70 23.48
CA PRO A 151 -62.91 3.32 23.13
C PRO A 151 -64.15 2.43 23.31
N LEU A 152 -64.49 1.67 22.28
CA LEU A 152 -65.59 0.70 22.25
C LEU A 152 -65.09 -0.71 22.55
N ARG A 153 -63.97 -1.10 21.91
CA ARG A 153 -63.43 -2.46 22.00
C ARG A 153 -61.92 -2.42 21.78
N GLN A 154 -61.20 -3.33 22.43
CA GLN A 154 -59.78 -3.56 22.23
C GLN A 154 -59.50 -5.05 22.07
N VAL A 155 -58.62 -5.40 21.15
CA VAL A 155 -58.09 -6.76 20.96
C VAL A 155 -56.57 -6.67 20.89
N GLY A 156 -55.86 -7.47 21.69
CA GLY A 156 -54.38 -7.51 21.74
C GLY A 156 -53.79 -7.13 23.11
N ASN A 157 -52.46 -7.18 23.22
CA ASN A 157 -51.74 -7.14 24.49
C ASN A 157 -50.97 -5.82 24.76
N ILE A 158 -51.17 -4.78 23.95
CA ILE A 158 -50.43 -3.51 24.04
C ILE A 158 -51.15 -2.52 24.99
N PRO A 159 -50.41 -1.73 25.82
CA PRO A 159 -51.03 -0.83 26.79
C PRO A 159 -51.96 0.23 26.15
N PRO A 160 -53.16 0.47 26.71
CA PRO A 160 -54.19 1.34 26.11
C PRO A 160 -53.99 2.85 26.33
N GLN A 161 -52.94 3.28 27.03
CA GLN A 161 -52.81 4.67 27.51
C GLN A 161 -52.12 5.62 26.52
N LEU A 162 -52.40 5.50 25.23
CA LEU A 162 -51.91 6.45 24.23
C LEU A 162 -52.99 7.49 23.87
N PRO A 163 -52.66 8.80 23.83
CA PRO A 163 -53.62 9.82 23.44
C PRO A 163 -54.13 9.55 22.02
N PHE A 164 -55.44 9.69 21.83
CA PHE A 164 -56.07 9.49 20.54
C PHE A 164 -55.57 10.54 19.53
N SER A 165 -55.29 10.10 18.30
CA SER A 165 -54.76 10.93 17.21
C SER A 165 -55.53 10.64 15.94
N ASP A 166 -56.09 11.68 15.30
CA ASP A 166 -56.84 11.61 14.02
C ASP A 166 -55.92 11.52 12.79
N ASN A 167 -54.65 11.19 12.99
CA ASN A 167 -53.67 11.11 11.91
C ASN A 167 -53.84 9.82 11.11
N VAL A 168 -54.24 9.96 9.84
CA VAL A 168 -54.32 8.87 8.84
C VAL A 168 -52.93 8.44 8.34
N ARG A 169 -51.86 8.83 9.04
CA ARG A 169 -50.47 8.44 8.72
C ARG A 169 -49.88 7.67 9.89
N PRO A 170 -49.08 6.62 9.65
CA PRO A 170 -48.40 5.90 10.70
C PRO A 170 -47.54 6.84 11.56
N GLN A 171 -47.74 6.80 12.86
CA GLN A 171 -47.02 7.60 13.85
C GLN A 171 -46.23 6.68 14.78
N GLN A 172 -45.05 7.12 15.22
CA GLN A 172 -44.26 6.42 16.22
C GLN A 172 -44.51 7.04 17.59
N SER A 173 -44.84 6.23 18.59
CA SER A 173 -45.08 6.65 19.96
C SER A 173 -44.62 5.58 20.93
N GLU A 174 -43.72 5.91 21.86
CA GLU A 174 -43.27 5.02 22.95
C GLU A 174 -42.85 3.59 22.54
N GLY A 175 -42.14 3.44 21.41
CA GLY A 175 -41.71 2.11 20.92
C GLY A 175 -42.81 1.32 20.21
N LEU A 176 -43.91 1.99 19.88
CA LEU A 176 -45.02 1.48 19.10
C LEU A 176 -45.13 2.29 17.80
N ARG A 177 -45.56 1.62 16.74
CA ARG A 177 -45.99 2.23 15.50
C ARG A 177 -47.51 2.11 15.44
N LEU A 178 -48.21 3.23 15.32
CA LEU A 178 -49.67 3.30 15.35
C LEU A 178 -50.24 3.96 14.11
N LEU A 179 -51.42 3.53 13.70
CA LEU A 179 -52.19 4.07 12.58
C LEU A 179 -53.66 4.17 12.99
N THR A 180 -54.27 5.35 12.82
CA THR A 180 -55.71 5.56 13.06
C THR A 180 -56.40 5.84 11.74
N VAL A 181 -57.46 5.07 11.42
CA VAL A 181 -58.24 5.21 10.19
C VAL A 181 -59.70 5.53 10.54
N PRO A 182 -60.31 6.60 9.98
CA PRO A 182 -61.73 6.89 10.15
C PRO A 182 -62.60 5.91 9.34
N VAL A 183 -63.73 5.50 9.91
CA VAL A 183 -64.71 4.60 9.28
C VAL A 183 -65.94 5.39 8.86
N TYR A 184 -66.33 5.27 7.59
CA TYR A 184 -67.49 5.95 7.02
C TYR A 184 -68.51 4.93 6.51
N ASP A 185 -69.79 5.18 6.78
CA ASP A 185 -70.91 4.46 6.16
C ASP A 185 -71.84 5.49 5.50
N ALA A 186 -72.20 5.27 4.23
CA ALA A 186 -73.01 6.19 3.42
C ALA A 186 -72.60 7.67 3.54
N ASN A 187 -71.30 7.96 3.62
CA ASN A 187 -70.69 9.29 3.77
C ASN A 187 -70.86 9.95 5.17
N ALA A 188 -71.32 9.21 6.19
CA ALA A 188 -71.36 9.63 7.58
C ALA A 188 -70.23 8.95 8.38
N LEU A 189 -69.53 9.70 9.24
CA LEU A 189 -68.47 9.18 10.12
C LEU A 189 -69.11 8.32 11.22
N GLN A 190 -68.79 7.03 11.24
CA GLN A 190 -69.29 6.08 12.24
C GLN A 190 -68.32 5.93 13.42
N GLY A 191 -67.01 5.97 13.17
CA GLY A 191 -66.02 5.78 14.22
C GLY A 191 -64.59 5.79 13.70
N TYR A 192 -63.67 5.29 14.52
CA TYR A 192 -62.25 5.18 14.18
C TYR A 192 -61.71 3.80 14.57
N VAL A 193 -60.78 3.28 13.76
CA VAL A 193 -60.00 2.08 14.07
C VAL A 193 -58.55 2.48 14.27
N ARG A 194 -57.97 2.15 15.42
CA ARG A 194 -56.55 2.33 15.70
C ARG A 194 -55.87 0.97 15.73
N VAL A 195 -54.81 0.83 14.95
CA VAL A 195 -53.95 -0.35 14.96
C VAL A 195 -52.58 0.07 15.49
N SER A 196 -51.99 -0.74 16.35
CA SER A 196 -50.66 -0.53 16.89
C SER A 196 -49.84 -1.81 16.83
N SER A 197 -48.53 -1.66 16.61
CA SER A 197 -47.56 -2.75 16.59
C SER A 197 -46.26 -2.35 17.28
N SER A 198 -45.64 -3.28 17.99
CA SER A 198 -44.33 -3.11 18.64
C SER A 198 -43.21 -2.84 17.64
N THR A 199 -42.38 -1.81 17.87
CA THR A 199 -41.15 -1.58 17.08
C THR A 199 -39.94 -2.33 17.63
N THR A 200 -40.09 -2.99 18.79
CA THR A 200 -38.98 -3.69 19.45
C THR A 200 -38.29 -4.74 18.59
N PRO A 201 -38.97 -5.53 17.73
CA PRO A 201 -38.29 -6.48 16.84
C PRO A 201 -37.41 -5.75 15.81
N ILE A 202 -37.94 -4.68 15.19
CA ILE A 202 -37.21 -3.86 14.21
C ILE A 202 -36.02 -3.15 14.85
N ASP A 203 -36.21 -2.56 16.03
CA ASP A 203 -35.15 -1.85 16.74
C ASP A 203 -34.02 -2.79 17.19
N SER A 204 -34.34 -4.05 17.49
CA SER A 204 -33.34 -5.07 17.80
C SER A 204 -32.50 -5.47 16.57
N GLU A 205 -33.14 -5.63 15.41
CA GLU A 205 -32.47 -5.93 14.13
C GLU A 205 -31.60 -4.76 13.65
N LEU A 206 -32.10 -3.53 13.74
CA LEU A 206 -31.32 -2.32 13.44
C LEU A 206 -30.13 -2.15 14.39
N ARG A 207 -30.26 -2.53 15.67
CA ARG A 207 -29.15 -2.52 16.63
C ARG A 207 -28.07 -3.54 16.25
N ARG A 208 -28.46 -4.76 15.87
CA ARG A 208 -27.54 -5.80 15.37
C ARG A 208 -26.81 -5.33 14.12
N LEU A 209 -27.53 -4.75 13.16
CA LEU A 209 -26.95 -4.17 11.94
C LEU A 209 -25.93 -3.06 12.27
N ARG A 210 -26.27 -2.14 13.18
CA ARG A 210 -25.37 -1.06 13.59
C ARG A 210 -24.08 -1.59 14.23
N LEU A 211 -24.20 -2.59 15.10
CA LEU A 211 -23.03 -3.23 15.72
C LEU A 211 -22.19 -3.97 14.68
N GLY A 212 -22.83 -4.69 13.75
CA GLY A 212 -22.15 -5.38 12.65
C GLY A 212 -21.38 -4.43 11.73
N LEU A 213 -22.01 -3.32 11.32
CA LEU A 213 -21.36 -2.27 10.52
C LEU A 213 -20.20 -1.61 11.28
N GLY A 214 -20.36 -1.38 12.58
CA GLY A 214 -19.30 -0.82 13.43
C GLY A 214 -18.07 -1.74 13.52
N TRP A 215 -18.28 -3.01 13.86
CA TRP A 215 -17.19 -4.00 13.94
C TRP A 215 -16.55 -4.26 12.58
N GLY A 216 -17.36 -4.42 11.52
CA GLY A 216 -16.87 -4.59 10.16
C GLY A 216 -16.03 -3.40 9.69
N GLY A 217 -16.46 -2.18 10.01
CA GLY A 217 -15.70 -0.95 9.73
C GLY A 217 -14.36 -0.91 10.46
N LEU A 218 -14.30 -1.28 11.74
CA LEU A 218 -13.06 -1.34 12.52
C LEU A 218 -12.07 -2.37 11.95
N VAL A 219 -12.55 -3.57 11.59
CA VAL A 219 -11.72 -4.61 10.98
C VAL A 219 -11.19 -4.14 9.63
N ALA A 220 -12.04 -3.56 8.78
CA ALA A 220 -11.64 -3.01 7.49
C ALA A 220 -10.59 -1.91 7.64
N LEU A 221 -10.73 -1.00 8.61
CA LEU A 221 -9.74 0.02 8.90
C LEU A 221 -8.39 -0.56 9.34
N GLY A 222 -8.41 -1.60 10.18
CA GLY A 222 -7.19 -2.29 10.59
C GLY A 222 -6.45 -2.92 9.42
N VAL A 223 -7.16 -3.68 8.57
CA VAL A 223 -6.59 -4.34 7.39
C VAL A 223 -6.05 -3.32 6.38
N CYS A 224 -6.82 -2.28 6.08
CA CYS A 224 -6.38 -1.19 5.20
C CYS A 224 -5.16 -0.46 5.78
N GLY A 225 -5.14 -0.18 7.08
CA GLY A 225 -4.02 0.48 7.75
C GLY A 225 -2.73 -0.34 7.67
N LEU A 226 -2.80 -1.64 7.96
CA LEU A 226 -1.65 -2.55 7.87
C LEU A 226 -1.15 -2.70 6.43
N SER A 227 -2.07 -2.85 5.48
CA SER A 227 -1.73 -2.97 4.05
C SER A 227 -1.08 -1.69 3.52
N SER A 228 -1.64 -0.52 3.86
CA SER A 228 -1.10 0.79 3.52
C SER A 228 0.29 1.00 4.12
N TRP A 229 0.49 0.64 5.39
CA TRP A 229 1.79 0.71 6.05
C TRP A 229 2.84 -0.17 5.36
N GLY A 230 2.49 -1.41 5.01
CA GLY A 230 3.40 -2.33 4.30
C GLY A 230 3.80 -1.83 2.92
N LEU A 231 2.83 -1.44 2.09
CA LEU A 231 3.07 -0.94 0.74
C LEU A 231 3.88 0.37 0.75
N MET A 232 3.56 1.30 1.65
CA MET A 232 4.32 2.54 1.83
C MET A 232 5.79 2.26 2.16
N ARG A 233 6.04 1.28 3.05
CA ARG A 233 7.40 0.91 3.43
C ARG A 233 8.18 0.38 2.23
N LEU A 234 7.58 -0.51 1.43
CA LEU A 234 8.21 -1.08 0.24
C LEU A 234 8.47 -0.03 -0.84
N ALA A 235 7.51 0.86 -1.10
CA ALA A 235 7.63 1.89 -2.12
C ALA A 235 8.65 2.98 -1.75
N MET A 236 8.83 3.28 -0.46
CA MET A 236 9.70 4.38 -0.02
C MET A 236 11.19 4.00 0.08
N ILE A 237 11.52 2.72 0.31
CA ILE A 237 12.92 2.25 0.35
C ILE A 237 13.72 2.63 -0.93
N PRO A 238 13.24 2.34 -2.16
CA PRO A 238 13.99 2.71 -3.36
C PRO A 238 14.10 4.24 -3.53
N ILE A 239 13.05 4.99 -3.19
CA ILE A 239 13.05 6.47 -3.28
C ILE A 239 14.10 7.07 -2.34
N GLU A 240 14.13 6.61 -1.09
CA GLU A 240 15.06 7.09 -0.08
C GLU A 240 16.51 6.77 -0.47
N ASN A 241 16.77 5.54 -0.93
CA ASN A 241 18.08 5.14 -1.43
C ASN A 241 18.53 5.98 -2.65
N SER A 242 17.63 6.23 -3.61
CA SER A 242 17.95 7.06 -4.78
C SER A 242 18.19 8.52 -4.39
N PHE A 243 17.44 9.06 -3.43
CA PHE A 243 17.62 10.43 -2.95
C PHE A 243 18.94 10.60 -2.18
N GLU A 244 19.30 9.64 -1.32
CA GLU A 244 20.60 9.64 -0.63
C GLU A 244 21.76 9.58 -1.64
N ARG A 245 21.67 8.69 -2.65
CA ARG A 245 22.66 8.62 -3.74
C ARG A 245 22.77 9.91 -4.52
N LEU A 246 21.65 10.54 -4.89
CA LEU A 246 21.63 11.81 -5.61
C LEU A 246 22.26 12.94 -4.80
N ARG A 247 21.95 12.99 -3.49
CA ARG A 247 22.51 13.99 -2.58
C ARG A 247 24.02 13.81 -2.43
N GLN A 248 24.49 12.58 -2.24
CA GLN A 248 25.91 12.25 -2.17
C GLN A 248 26.61 12.60 -3.48
N PHE A 249 26.06 12.18 -4.62
CA PHE A 249 26.54 12.54 -5.95
C PHE A 249 26.66 14.06 -6.16
N THR A 250 25.64 14.83 -5.78
CA THR A 250 25.64 16.29 -5.95
C THR A 250 26.68 16.96 -5.05
N ALA A 251 26.82 16.47 -3.82
CA ALA A 251 27.82 16.98 -2.88
C ALA A 251 29.24 16.71 -3.37
N ASP A 252 29.51 15.48 -3.81
CA ASP A 252 30.83 15.06 -4.28
C ASP A 252 31.22 15.78 -5.58
N ALA A 253 30.29 15.85 -6.54
CA ALA A 253 30.48 16.61 -7.78
C ALA A 253 30.78 18.10 -7.50
N SER A 254 30.08 18.70 -6.54
CA SER A 254 30.30 20.10 -6.17
C SER A 254 31.68 20.35 -5.56
N HIS A 255 32.17 19.41 -4.75
CA HIS A 255 33.50 19.50 -4.14
C HIS A 255 34.61 19.36 -5.17
N GLU A 256 34.48 18.39 -6.07
CA GLU A 256 35.50 18.07 -7.05
C GLU A 256 35.55 19.06 -8.21
N LEU A 257 34.41 19.68 -8.58
CA LEU A 257 34.40 20.80 -9.54
C LEU A 257 34.99 22.09 -8.96
N ARG A 258 34.96 22.28 -7.64
CA ARG A 258 35.47 23.50 -7.00
C ARG A 258 36.98 23.65 -7.15
N SER A 259 37.72 22.56 -7.07
CA SER A 259 39.20 22.57 -7.16
C SER A 259 39.70 23.09 -8.53
N PRO A 260 39.31 22.51 -9.68
CA PRO A 260 39.74 23.00 -10.98
C PRO A 260 39.14 24.38 -11.32
N LEU A 261 37.91 24.70 -10.91
CA LEU A 261 37.37 26.06 -11.03
C LEU A 261 38.21 27.09 -10.27
N THR A 262 38.71 26.74 -9.09
CA THR A 262 39.59 27.61 -8.30
C THR A 262 40.94 27.78 -8.98
N ALA A 263 41.50 26.72 -9.58
CA ALA A 263 42.74 26.79 -10.35
C ALA A 263 42.60 27.71 -11.58
N VAL A 264 41.51 27.59 -12.34
CA VAL A 264 41.21 28.48 -13.48
C VAL A 264 41.04 29.92 -13.00
N LYS A 265 40.21 30.16 -11.98
CA LYS A 265 39.96 31.50 -11.42
C LYS A 265 41.24 32.18 -10.96
N THR A 266 42.12 31.45 -10.28
CA THR A 266 43.39 31.96 -9.76
C THR A 266 44.35 32.28 -10.90
N SER A 267 44.45 31.40 -11.89
CA SER A 267 45.30 31.60 -13.08
C SER A 267 44.85 32.84 -13.87
N VAL A 268 43.55 33.01 -14.08
CA VAL A 268 42.97 34.19 -14.73
C VAL A 268 43.20 35.46 -13.90
N ALA A 269 42.99 35.43 -12.58
CA ALA A 269 43.21 36.59 -11.72
C ALA A 269 44.68 37.05 -11.68
N VAL A 270 45.63 36.10 -11.72
CA VAL A 270 47.07 36.40 -11.82
C VAL A 270 47.40 37.05 -13.16
N MET A 271 46.76 36.61 -14.26
CA MET A 271 46.95 37.19 -15.59
C MET A 271 46.33 38.59 -15.70
N GLN A 272 45.17 38.83 -15.08
CA GLN A 272 44.51 40.15 -15.07
C GLN A 272 45.22 41.19 -14.19
N SER A 273 45.83 40.76 -13.09
CA SER A 273 46.50 41.66 -12.13
C SER A 273 47.88 42.13 -12.58
N HIS A 274 48.48 41.49 -13.58
CA HIS A 274 49.79 41.88 -14.13
C HIS A 274 49.82 41.85 -15.67
N PRO A 275 49.01 42.67 -16.37
CA PRO A 275 48.91 42.67 -17.84
C PRO A 275 50.26 42.90 -18.54
N GLU A 276 51.12 43.72 -17.94
CA GLU A 276 52.45 44.09 -18.45
C GLU A 276 53.48 42.94 -18.45
N ARG A 277 53.16 41.80 -17.83
CA ARG A 277 54.04 40.62 -17.77
C ARG A 277 53.79 39.59 -18.88
N PHE A 278 52.85 39.86 -19.81
CA PHE A 278 52.53 38.96 -20.93
C PHE A 278 53.75 38.74 -21.84
N GLN A 279 54.46 37.63 -21.66
CA GLN A 279 55.58 37.15 -22.48
C GLN A 279 55.30 35.72 -22.95
N ALA A 280 56.10 35.18 -23.88
CA ALA A 280 55.97 33.80 -24.38
C ALA A 280 55.95 32.72 -23.27
N THR A 281 56.44 33.04 -22.07
CA THR A 281 56.35 32.22 -20.84
C THR A 281 54.93 32.06 -20.26
N ASP A 282 53.94 32.85 -20.68
CA ASP A 282 52.54 32.71 -20.25
C ASP A 282 51.77 31.58 -20.96
N LEU A 283 52.36 30.96 -21.99
CA LEU A 283 51.86 29.69 -22.56
C LEU A 283 51.73 28.59 -21.50
N LYS A 284 52.62 28.57 -20.50
CA LYS A 284 52.50 27.63 -19.37
C LYS A 284 51.24 27.87 -18.54
N LYS A 285 50.84 29.13 -18.32
CA LYS A 285 49.62 29.47 -17.57
C LYS A 285 48.36 29.16 -18.37
N MET A 286 48.37 29.42 -19.67
CA MET A 286 47.30 28.98 -20.58
C MET A 286 47.19 27.46 -20.63
N GLY A 287 48.33 26.74 -20.59
CA GLY A 287 48.37 25.29 -20.46
C GLY A 287 47.77 24.78 -19.14
N LEU A 288 47.97 25.49 -18.02
CA LEU A 288 47.31 25.16 -16.75
C LEU A 288 45.78 25.34 -16.82
N ILE A 289 45.30 26.42 -17.44
CA ILE A 289 43.86 26.65 -17.66
C ILE A 289 43.28 25.58 -18.58
N ALA A 290 43.96 25.25 -19.68
CA ALA A 290 43.54 24.20 -20.60
C ALA A 290 43.47 22.83 -19.90
N SER A 291 44.51 22.46 -19.15
CA SER A 291 44.54 21.21 -18.39
C SER A 291 43.44 21.16 -17.31
N ALA A 292 43.18 22.25 -16.59
CA ALA A 292 42.09 22.31 -15.62
C ALA A 292 40.70 22.20 -16.28
N THR A 293 40.53 22.76 -17.48
CA THR A 293 39.28 22.69 -18.26
C THR A 293 39.05 21.28 -18.81
N GLU A 294 40.11 20.63 -19.28
CA GLU A 294 40.10 19.24 -19.73
C GLU A 294 39.76 18.30 -18.56
N GLN A 295 40.38 18.50 -17.38
CA GLN A 295 40.05 17.77 -16.15
C GLN A 295 38.56 17.92 -15.77
N MET A 296 38.02 19.14 -15.81
CA MET A 296 36.59 19.37 -15.55
C MET A 296 35.70 18.65 -16.58
N THR A 297 36.09 18.69 -17.85
CA THR A 297 35.35 18.03 -18.93
C THR A 297 35.30 16.52 -18.74
N HIS A 298 36.44 15.91 -18.39
CA HIS A 298 36.50 14.49 -18.03
C HIS A 298 35.65 14.17 -16.81
N LEU A 299 35.73 14.98 -15.76
CA LEU A 299 34.97 14.76 -14.52
C LEU A 299 33.45 14.83 -14.76
N VAL A 300 32.98 15.83 -15.51
CA VAL A 300 31.55 15.93 -15.89
C VAL A 300 31.13 14.74 -16.75
N THR A 301 31.95 14.34 -17.72
CA THR A 301 31.67 13.20 -18.60
C THR A 301 31.57 11.90 -17.82
N ASP A 302 32.51 11.66 -16.91
CA ASP A 302 32.55 10.50 -16.02
C ASP A 302 31.35 10.45 -15.07
N LEU A 303 30.93 11.61 -14.55
CA LEU A 303 29.73 11.69 -13.71
C LEU A 303 28.44 11.43 -14.48
N LEU A 304 28.30 11.98 -15.67
CA LEU A 304 27.15 11.72 -16.54
C LEU A 304 27.10 10.24 -16.95
N LEU A 305 28.25 9.63 -17.21
CA LEU A 305 28.35 8.20 -17.50
C LEU A 305 27.89 7.36 -16.30
N LEU A 306 28.41 7.64 -15.09
CA LEU A 306 27.99 6.94 -13.88
C LEU A 306 26.49 7.06 -13.63
N ALA A 307 25.92 8.25 -13.77
CA ALA A 307 24.48 8.47 -13.62
C ALA A 307 23.66 7.66 -14.63
N ARG A 308 24.10 7.59 -15.90
CA ARG A 308 23.44 6.76 -16.92
C ARG A 308 23.55 5.28 -16.62
N LEU A 309 24.72 4.81 -16.18
CA LEU A 309 24.93 3.41 -15.84
C LEU A 309 24.18 2.99 -14.56
N ASP A 310 23.89 3.92 -13.64
CA ASP A 310 23.06 3.67 -12.46
C ASP A 310 21.61 3.33 -12.85
N ASP A 311 21.06 4.04 -13.84
CA ASP A 311 19.69 3.86 -14.33
C ASP A 311 19.54 2.77 -15.41
N SER A 312 20.62 2.45 -16.12
CA SER A 312 20.56 1.58 -17.31
C SER A 312 21.06 0.17 -17.00
N ARG A 313 20.14 -0.80 -16.94
CA ARG A 313 20.47 -2.17 -17.36
C ARG A 313 20.15 -2.27 -18.85
N PRO A 314 21.10 -2.59 -19.74
CA PRO A 314 20.78 -2.79 -21.14
C PRO A 314 19.73 -3.89 -21.21
N THR A 315 18.59 -3.57 -21.85
CA THR A 315 17.61 -4.59 -22.21
C THR A 315 18.26 -5.55 -23.21
N LYS A 316 17.84 -6.82 -23.22
CA LYS A 316 18.43 -7.86 -24.10
C LYS A 316 18.49 -7.43 -25.58
N ASP A 317 17.62 -6.53 -26.01
CA ASP A 317 17.50 -6.04 -27.38
C ASP A 317 18.55 -4.97 -27.76
N GLN A 318 19.23 -4.35 -26.79
CA GLN A 318 20.26 -3.32 -27.05
C GLN A 318 21.70 -3.85 -27.01
N ALA A 319 21.91 -5.10 -26.59
CA ALA A 319 23.24 -5.67 -26.41
C ALA A 319 23.77 -6.31 -27.70
N THR A 320 24.82 -5.74 -28.28
CA THR A 320 25.50 -6.28 -29.48
C THR A 320 26.55 -7.31 -29.08
N ALA A 321 26.83 -8.28 -29.95
CA ALA A 321 27.93 -9.22 -29.76
C ALA A 321 29.24 -8.54 -30.15
N ILE A 322 30.17 -8.45 -29.20
CA ILE A 322 31.43 -7.72 -29.35
C ILE A 322 32.59 -8.72 -29.30
N PRO A 323 33.41 -8.85 -30.37
CA PRO A 323 34.65 -9.63 -30.32
C PRO A 323 35.61 -8.97 -29.32
N ILE A 324 35.92 -9.68 -28.24
CA ILE A 324 36.71 -9.12 -27.14
C ILE A 324 38.20 -9.06 -27.49
N ASP A 325 38.65 -9.99 -28.33
CA ASP A 325 39.98 -10.09 -28.91
C ASP A 325 40.34 -8.81 -29.67
N ASP A 326 39.53 -8.43 -30.66
CA ASP A 326 39.72 -7.21 -31.44
C ASP A 326 39.82 -5.97 -30.54
N LEU A 327 38.93 -5.87 -29.54
CA LEU A 327 38.89 -4.74 -28.60
C LEU A 327 40.17 -4.66 -27.74
N LEU A 328 40.66 -5.81 -27.26
CA LEU A 328 41.85 -5.87 -26.43
C LEU A 328 43.12 -5.65 -27.25
N GLU A 329 43.18 -6.11 -28.50
CA GLU A 329 44.29 -5.86 -29.42
C GLU A 329 44.43 -4.37 -29.78
N ASP A 330 43.31 -3.70 -30.04
CA ASP A 330 43.25 -2.25 -30.25
C ASP A 330 43.82 -1.48 -29.05
N LEU A 331 43.41 -1.88 -27.84
CA LEU A 331 43.90 -1.27 -26.61
C LEU A 331 45.38 -1.60 -26.36
N ALA A 332 45.80 -2.84 -26.61
CA ALA A 332 47.19 -3.24 -26.45
C ALA A 332 48.11 -2.38 -27.34
N SER A 333 47.71 -2.16 -28.60
CA SER A 333 48.44 -1.33 -29.56
C SER A 333 48.58 0.13 -29.07
N LEU A 334 47.49 0.69 -28.54
CA LEU A 334 47.48 2.05 -27.98
C LEU A 334 48.41 2.17 -26.75
N TYR A 335 48.31 1.23 -25.82
CA TYR A 335 49.07 1.29 -24.56
C TYR A 335 50.52 0.87 -24.71
N GLN A 336 50.88 0.12 -25.75
CA GLN A 336 52.28 -0.13 -26.09
C GLN A 336 53.03 1.17 -26.43
N LEU A 337 52.37 2.12 -27.13
CA LEU A 337 52.95 3.43 -27.40
C LEU A 337 52.95 4.33 -26.14
N HIS A 338 51.87 4.29 -25.36
CA HIS A 338 51.70 5.12 -24.17
C HIS A 338 52.66 4.74 -23.03
N THR A 339 52.91 3.45 -22.82
CA THR A 339 53.88 2.96 -21.82
C THR A 339 55.31 3.32 -22.20
N ALA A 340 55.66 3.22 -23.48
CA ALA A 340 56.97 3.62 -23.99
C ALA A 340 57.28 5.10 -23.74
N SER A 341 56.28 5.99 -23.81
CA SER A 341 56.48 7.42 -23.49
C SER A 341 56.66 7.71 -22.00
N HIS A 342 56.42 6.71 -21.13
CA HIS A 342 56.57 6.79 -19.68
C HIS A 342 57.75 5.95 -19.14
N ASP A 343 58.66 5.49 -20.00
CA ASP A 343 59.76 4.56 -19.67
C ASP A 343 59.27 3.25 -19.03
N LEU A 344 58.11 2.73 -19.44
CA LEU A 344 57.54 1.48 -18.96
C LEU A 344 57.64 0.37 -20.02
N SER A 345 57.78 -0.87 -19.55
CA SER A 345 57.66 -2.06 -20.42
C SER A 345 56.21 -2.55 -20.47
N PHE A 346 55.74 -2.95 -21.66
CA PHE A 346 54.37 -3.46 -21.85
C PHE A 346 54.37 -4.91 -22.36
N GLY A 347 53.73 -5.79 -21.60
CA GLY A 347 53.54 -7.20 -21.95
C GLY A 347 52.11 -7.47 -22.44
N VAL A 348 51.97 -8.29 -23.48
CA VAL A 348 50.68 -8.67 -24.06
C VAL A 348 50.62 -10.19 -24.22
N ASP A 349 49.59 -10.80 -23.63
CA ASP A 349 49.29 -12.24 -23.76
C ASP A 349 47.77 -12.43 -23.92
N LEU A 350 47.29 -12.27 -25.15
CA LEU A 350 45.86 -12.32 -25.47
C LEU A 350 45.52 -13.69 -26.07
N ALA A 351 44.94 -14.57 -25.25
CA ALA A 351 44.54 -15.92 -25.65
C ALA A 351 43.01 -16.11 -25.68
N ALA A 352 42.23 -15.09 -25.32
CA ALA A 352 40.78 -15.17 -25.34
C ALA A 352 40.20 -14.84 -26.74
N GLN A 353 39.58 -15.83 -27.39
CA GLN A 353 38.85 -15.65 -28.66
C GLN A 353 37.35 -15.87 -28.44
N GLY A 354 36.59 -14.80 -28.22
CA GLY A 354 35.18 -14.92 -27.90
C GLY A 354 34.42 -13.61 -27.93
N THR A 355 33.10 -13.71 -27.95
CA THR A 355 32.21 -12.55 -27.99
C THR A 355 31.55 -12.31 -26.64
N VAL A 356 31.46 -11.03 -26.24
CA VAL A 356 30.72 -10.58 -25.06
C VAL A 356 29.53 -9.75 -25.52
N ARG A 357 28.36 -9.95 -24.90
CA ARG A 357 27.18 -9.11 -25.20
C ARG A 357 27.24 -7.81 -24.42
N GLY A 358 27.09 -6.68 -25.10
CA GLY A 358 27.01 -5.39 -24.42
C GLY A 358 27.25 -4.18 -25.31
N ASP A 359 28.01 -3.21 -24.77
CA ASP A 359 28.35 -1.95 -25.42
C ASP A 359 29.88 -1.84 -25.56
N SER A 360 30.37 -1.78 -26.81
CA SER A 360 31.80 -1.75 -27.13
C SER A 360 32.49 -0.51 -26.56
N SER A 361 31.81 0.64 -26.55
CA SER A 361 32.36 1.88 -25.98
C SER A 361 32.56 1.78 -24.47
N GLN A 362 31.65 1.10 -23.78
CA GLN A 362 31.76 0.85 -22.34
C GLN A 362 32.89 -0.14 -22.04
N LEU A 363 32.97 -1.27 -22.76
CA LEU A 363 34.07 -2.24 -22.57
C LEU A 363 35.44 -1.59 -22.84
N LYS A 364 35.55 -0.77 -23.89
CA LYS A 364 36.78 -0.02 -24.18
C LYS A 364 37.13 0.94 -23.05
N ARG A 365 36.15 1.65 -22.49
CA ARG A 365 36.34 2.55 -21.34
C ARG A 365 36.74 1.82 -20.07
N LEU A 366 36.16 0.64 -19.81
CA LEU A 366 36.53 -0.22 -18.70
C LEU A 366 38.02 -0.55 -18.72
N PHE A 367 38.51 -1.14 -19.82
CA PHE A 367 39.90 -1.57 -19.89
C PHE A 367 40.87 -0.38 -19.99
N ALA A 368 40.50 0.71 -20.66
CA ALA A 368 41.27 1.95 -20.65
C ALA A 368 41.44 2.50 -19.22
N ASN A 369 40.38 2.55 -18.40
CA ASN A 369 40.48 3.01 -17.01
C ASN A 369 41.43 2.13 -16.17
N LEU A 370 41.45 0.82 -16.42
CA LEU A 370 42.36 -0.10 -15.71
C LEU A 370 43.81 0.09 -16.16
N LEU A 371 44.04 0.20 -17.47
CA LEU A 371 45.38 0.42 -18.05
C LEU A 371 45.95 1.80 -17.69
N ASP A 372 45.12 2.85 -17.69
CA ASP A 372 45.50 4.18 -17.23
C ASP A 372 45.94 4.17 -15.77
N ASN A 373 45.22 3.44 -14.90
CA ASN A 373 45.64 3.27 -13.52
C ASN A 373 46.97 2.52 -13.43
N ALA A 374 47.15 1.43 -14.18
CA ALA A 374 48.39 0.68 -14.21
C ALA A 374 49.59 1.55 -14.63
N VAL A 375 49.47 2.30 -15.73
CA VAL A 375 50.52 3.24 -16.19
C VAL A 375 50.77 4.33 -15.15
N LYS A 376 49.71 4.93 -14.63
CA LYS A 376 49.79 6.05 -13.69
C LYS A 376 50.47 5.68 -12.37
N TYR A 377 50.28 4.47 -11.86
CA TYR A 377 50.80 4.06 -10.55
C TYR A 377 52.08 3.20 -10.63
N THR A 378 52.57 2.95 -11.85
CA THR A 378 53.86 2.28 -12.07
C THR A 378 54.99 3.30 -12.13
N PRO A 379 56.10 3.12 -11.37
CA PRO A 379 57.29 3.95 -11.52
C PRO A 379 58.03 3.64 -12.83
N ALA A 380 58.84 4.59 -13.32
CA ALA A 380 59.69 4.39 -14.49
C ALA A 380 60.51 3.08 -14.37
N GLN A 381 60.73 2.41 -15.50
CA GLN A 381 61.34 1.08 -15.62
C GLN A 381 60.49 -0.09 -15.07
N GLY A 382 59.27 0.18 -14.62
CA GLY A 382 58.31 -0.87 -14.27
C GLY A 382 57.65 -1.55 -15.48
N THR A 383 56.81 -2.53 -15.19
CA THR A 383 56.11 -3.34 -16.19
C THR A 383 54.60 -3.21 -16.01
N VAL A 384 53.89 -3.06 -17.12
CA VAL A 384 52.42 -3.23 -17.22
C VAL A 384 52.15 -4.40 -18.16
N ALA A 385 51.21 -5.27 -17.83
CA ALA A 385 50.82 -6.38 -18.69
C ALA A 385 49.31 -6.49 -18.86
N LEU A 386 48.89 -6.82 -20.08
CA LEU A 386 47.51 -7.14 -20.42
C LEU A 386 47.44 -8.60 -20.85
N ARG A 387 46.64 -9.39 -20.13
CA ARG A 387 46.44 -10.81 -20.42
C ARG A 387 44.98 -11.15 -20.58
N SER A 388 44.64 -12.09 -21.46
CA SER A 388 43.28 -12.60 -21.58
C SER A 388 43.24 -14.11 -21.81
N GLN A 389 42.25 -14.78 -21.24
CA GLN A 389 42.00 -16.21 -21.43
C GLN A 389 40.51 -16.51 -21.35
N ILE A 390 40.06 -17.55 -22.03
CA ILE A 390 38.73 -18.12 -21.79
C ILE A 390 38.82 -19.13 -20.64
N GLN A 391 37.97 -18.95 -19.63
CA GLN A 391 37.80 -19.90 -18.53
C GLN A 391 36.32 -20.25 -18.42
N GLU A 392 35.99 -21.53 -18.57
CA GLU A 392 34.62 -22.04 -18.55
C GLU A 392 33.73 -21.31 -19.58
N ALA A 393 32.74 -20.54 -19.13
CA ALA A 393 31.81 -19.77 -19.95
C ALA A 393 32.08 -18.25 -19.86
N SER A 394 33.32 -17.85 -19.56
CA SER A 394 33.67 -16.44 -19.37
C SER A 394 35.02 -16.09 -19.98
N VAL A 395 35.13 -14.88 -20.49
CA VAL A 395 36.40 -14.23 -20.81
C VAL A 395 36.95 -13.65 -19.51
N VAL A 396 38.19 -13.98 -19.22
CA VAL A 396 38.92 -13.45 -18.08
C VAL A 396 40.06 -12.60 -18.60
N VAL A 397 40.10 -11.34 -18.16
CA VAL A 397 41.10 -10.35 -18.54
C VAL A 397 41.84 -9.91 -17.29
N TRP A 398 43.17 -9.89 -17.34
CA TRP A 398 44.03 -9.39 -16.27
C TRP A 398 44.78 -8.15 -16.75
N VAL A 399 44.75 -7.12 -15.93
CA VAL A 399 45.61 -5.94 -16.04
C VAL A 399 46.56 -5.96 -14.86
N GLU A 400 47.85 -6.07 -15.13
CA GLU A 400 48.88 -6.26 -14.11
C GLU A 400 49.89 -5.12 -14.19
N ASP A 401 50.32 -4.66 -13.02
CA ASP A 401 51.38 -3.67 -12.90
C ASP A 401 52.38 -4.03 -11.81
N SER A 402 53.63 -3.62 -11.99
CA SER A 402 54.69 -3.69 -10.97
C SER A 402 54.80 -2.39 -10.17
N GLY A 403 53.67 -1.70 -9.97
CA GLY A 403 53.63 -0.38 -9.38
C GLY A 403 53.79 -0.35 -7.88
N ILE A 404 53.43 0.79 -7.28
CA ILE A 404 53.58 1.03 -5.84
C ILE A 404 52.77 0.08 -4.94
N GLY A 405 51.79 -0.62 -5.52
CA GLY A 405 50.86 -1.49 -4.80
C GLY A 405 49.92 -0.72 -3.87
N ILE A 406 48.95 -1.45 -3.30
CA ILE A 406 47.86 -0.90 -2.50
C ILE A 406 47.91 -1.56 -1.11
N ALA A 407 47.83 -0.74 -0.05
CA ALA A 407 47.78 -1.27 1.30
C ALA A 407 46.46 -2.02 1.56
N PRO A 408 46.46 -3.13 2.34
CA PRO A 408 45.25 -3.93 2.57
C PRO A 408 44.07 -3.14 3.16
N ALA A 409 44.34 -2.12 3.96
CA ALA A 409 43.32 -1.25 4.56
C ALA A 409 42.52 -0.45 3.51
N HIS A 410 43.07 -0.27 2.31
CA HIS A 410 42.46 0.51 1.25
C HIS A 410 41.66 -0.34 0.25
N LEU A 411 41.96 -1.64 0.14
CA LEU A 411 41.30 -2.55 -0.80
C LEU A 411 39.76 -2.53 -0.74
N PRO A 412 39.10 -2.48 0.45
CA PRO A 412 37.64 -2.45 0.53
C PRO A 412 37.00 -1.19 -0.07
N HIS A 413 37.75 -0.10 -0.18
CA HIS A 413 37.26 1.22 -0.56
C HIS A 413 37.61 1.62 -1.99
N LEU A 414 38.33 0.77 -2.73
CA LEU A 414 38.82 1.10 -4.07
C LEU A 414 37.70 1.43 -5.08
N TYR A 415 36.51 0.89 -4.86
CA TYR A 415 35.35 1.12 -5.71
C TYR A 415 34.50 2.32 -5.26
N ASP A 416 34.81 2.93 -4.12
CA ASP A 416 34.11 4.11 -3.63
C ASP A 416 34.39 5.29 -4.59
N ARG A 417 33.36 6.07 -4.90
CA ARG A 417 33.48 7.21 -5.81
C ARG A 417 34.42 8.25 -5.20
N PHE A 418 35.30 8.82 -6.03
CA PHE A 418 36.27 9.85 -5.65
C PHE A 418 37.30 9.40 -4.61
N TRP A 419 37.38 8.10 -4.32
CA TRP A 419 38.30 7.59 -3.33
C TRP A 419 39.75 7.61 -3.85
N GLN A 420 40.69 8.03 -2.98
CA GLN A 420 42.12 8.03 -3.23
C GLN A 420 42.88 7.62 -1.95
N ALA A 421 43.96 6.84 -2.10
CA ALA A 421 44.74 6.33 -0.96
C ALA A 421 45.45 7.44 -0.17
N ASP A 422 45.92 8.50 -0.83
CA ASP A 422 46.58 9.66 -0.19
C ASP A 422 46.32 10.94 -1.02
N PRO A 423 45.35 11.79 -0.60
CA PRO A 423 45.03 13.05 -1.29
C PRO A 423 46.16 14.09 -1.24
N ALA A 424 47.10 13.97 -0.29
CA ALA A 424 48.14 14.97 -0.05
C ALA A 424 49.44 14.70 -0.84
N ARG A 425 49.69 13.44 -1.22
CA ARG A 425 50.86 13.02 -2.03
C ARG A 425 50.53 12.75 -3.50
N SER A 426 49.26 12.78 -3.92
CA SER A 426 48.86 12.56 -5.30
C SER A 426 49.08 13.79 -6.20
N HIS A 427 50.34 14.19 -6.42
CA HIS A 427 50.66 15.03 -7.58
C HIS A 427 50.33 14.34 -8.94
N ARG A 428 49.92 13.07 -8.92
CA ARG A 428 49.41 12.33 -10.08
C ARG A 428 47.89 12.54 -10.20
N SER A 429 47.48 13.43 -11.11
CA SER A 429 46.09 13.82 -11.41
C SER A 429 45.16 12.62 -11.65
N GLY A 430 44.03 12.55 -10.95
CA GLY A 430 42.94 11.59 -11.22
C GLY A 430 41.73 11.87 -10.36
N SER A 431 40.53 11.69 -10.91
CA SER A 431 39.25 12.02 -10.27
C SER A 431 38.80 11.00 -9.21
N GLY A 432 39.45 9.84 -9.09
CA GLY A 432 38.97 8.74 -8.25
C GLY A 432 37.67 8.09 -8.76
N LEU A 433 37.23 8.38 -9.99
CA LEU A 433 36.02 7.80 -10.59
C LEU A 433 36.29 6.59 -11.49
N GLY A 434 37.52 6.44 -12.00
CA GLY A 434 37.83 5.45 -13.03
C GLY A 434 37.52 4.00 -12.61
N LEU A 435 37.82 3.63 -11.37
CA LEU A 435 37.57 2.29 -10.87
C LEU A 435 36.09 2.04 -10.49
N ALA A 436 35.39 3.07 -10.01
CA ALA A 436 33.94 3.01 -9.81
C ALA A 436 33.20 2.83 -11.15
N ILE A 437 33.64 3.52 -12.21
CA ILE A 437 33.15 3.33 -13.59
C ILE A 437 33.43 1.91 -14.07
N ALA A 438 34.67 1.43 -13.91
CA ALA A 438 35.05 0.08 -14.30
C ALA A 438 34.17 -0.98 -13.62
N GLN A 439 33.98 -0.88 -12.30
CA GLN A 439 33.11 -1.78 -11.56
C GLN A 439 31.68 -1.73 -12.09
N ARG A 440 31.14 -0.54 -12.35
CA ARG A 440 29.78 -0.40 -12.83
C ARG A 440 29.59 -1.00 -14.22
N ILE A 441 30.53 -0.76 -15.14
CA ILE A 441 30.49 -1.35 -16.49
C ILE A 441 30.52 -2.88 -16.41
N VAL A 442 31.39 -3.46 -15.58
CA VAL A 442 31.47 -4.91 -15.38
C VAL A 442 30.14 -5.46 -14.85
N GLN A 443 29.53 -4.81 -13.86
CA GLN A 443 28.21 -5.21 -13.33
C GLN A 443 27.10 -5.12 -14.39
N THR A 444 27.10 -4.06 -15.21
CA THR A 444 26.15 -3.88 -16.32
C THR A 444 26.28 -5.00 -17.36
N HIS A 445 27.48 -5.54 -17.55
CA HIS A 445 27.77 -6.68 -18.41
C HIS A 445 27.67 -8.06 -17.70
N GLN A 446 27.08 -8.10 -16.50
CA GLN A 446 26.90 -9.34 -15.70
C GLN A 446 28.21 -10.06 -15.34
N GLY A 447 29.32 -9.31 -15.33
CA GLY A 447 30.64 -9.81 -14.97
C GLY A 447 31.01 -9.58 -13.50
N SER A 448 32.26 -9.90 -13.17
CA SER A 448 32.87 -9.64 -11.87
C SER A 448 34.25 -9.01 -12.01
N ILE A 449 34.61 -8.10 -11.10
CA ILE A 449 35.94 -7.48 -11.02
C ILE A 449 36.55 -7.76 -9.64
N SER A 450 37.83 -8.14 -9.61
CA SER A 450 38.57 -8.40 -8.37
C SER A 450 39.98 -7.81 -8.46
N ILE A 451 40.49 -7.31 -7.33
CA ILE A 451 41.80 -6.67 -7.24
C ILE A 451 42.63 -7.39 -6.19
N ALA A 452 43.80 -7.86 -6.59
CA ALA A 452 44.82 -8.38 -5.70
C ALA A 452 46.03 -7.44 -5.77
N SER A 453 46.47 -6.92 -4.62
CA SER A 453 47.60 -5.99 -4.59
C SER A 453 48.43 -6.20 -3.34
N GLN A 454 49.74 -5.98 -3.46
CA GLN A 454 50.66 -5.96 -2.33
C GLN A 454 51.54 -4.72 -2.43
N LEU A 455 51.67 -4.00 -1.32
CA LEU A 455 52.49 -2.79 -1.25
C LEU A 455 53.91 -3.08 -1.75
N SER A 456 54.39 -2.22 -2.65
CA SER A 456 55.70 -2.28 -3.32
C SER A 456 55.97 -3.51 -4.20
N LYS A 457 54.94 -4.32 -4.49
CA LYS A 457 55.05 -5.42 -5.46
C LYS A 457 54.22 -5.21 -6.71
N GLY A 458 53.14 -4.44 -6.63
CA GLY A 458 52.25 -4.16 -7.74
C GLY A 458 50.80 -4.58 -7.51
N THR A 459 50.01 -4.50 -8.56
CA THR A 459 48.56 -4.78 -8.53
C THR A 459 48.15 -5.64 -9.71
N VAL A 460 47.20 -6.53 -9.46
CA VAL A 460 46.54 -7.37 -10.46
C VAL A 460 45.04 -7.09 -10.39
N VAL A 461 44.50 -6.52 -11.45
CA VAL A 461 43.06 -6.36 -11.63
C VAL A 461 42.55 -7.43 -12.57
N GLN A 462 41.64 -8.26 -12.09
CA GLN A 462 41.00 -9.32 -12.87
C GLN A 462 39.55 -8.95 -13.16
N VAL A 463 39.17 -9.01 -14.43
CA VAL A 463 37.81 -8.82 -14.92
C VAL A 463 37.33 -10.14 -15.53
N LYS A 464 36.14 -10.60 -15.15
CA LYS A 464 35.46 -11.74 -15.75
C LYS A 464 34.18 -11.28 -16.41
N LEU A 465 33.98 -11.60 -17.69
CA LEU A 465 32.79 -11.27 -18.47
C LEU A 465 32.19 -12.56 -19.07
N PRO A 466 30.87 -12.77 -18.98
CA PRO A 466 30.23 -13.95 -19.58
C PRO A 466 30.32 -13.90 -21.11
N LEU A 467 30.59 -15.05 -21.73
CA LEU A 467 30.52 -15.22 -23.18
C LEU A 467 29.06 -15.16 -23.68
N ALA A 468 28.89 -14.70 -24.92
CA ALA A 468 27.60 -14.40 -25.55
C ALA A 468 26.73 -15.61 -25.92
#